data_AF-A0A971QF34-F1
#
_entry.id   AF-A0A971QF34-F1
#
_cell.length_a   1.000
_cell.length_b   1.000
_cell.length_c   1.000
_cell.angle_alpha   90.00
_cell.angle_beta   90.00
_cell.angle_gamma   90.00
#
_symmetry.space_group_name_H-M   'P 1'
#
loop_
_entity.id
_entity.type
_entity.pdbx_description
1 polymer ?
#
loop_
_entity_poly.entity_id
_entity_poly.type
_entity_poly.pdbx_seq_one_letter_code
_entity_poly.pdbx_strand_id
1 'polypeptide(L)'
;MSSSYWLQETGYPCSVYSPVSGDCTLGSGESDGTDSLRSRPYASNYDDTDLYISVHTNALAGDCFGTSCPNGTETFYDNGTEHAEWGAISYDLALAVNTNMVNLIRTHYGDALWSNRGAKNSNGAYAEARLPERAAILIELGFHDSCDRDALYLRDRFFQSLTMWGAYKGVCDYLGVSPTYDLYTAEYVSDTIPAEMDPGQDYDVSITFRNRGVLWTEARQIRLGVPEGSDPFYPSNRLYITGEVDTAQTYTFNFTMTAPTEPDVYTTNWRMLRESFTWFGPVFTKQIQVGPPLIPGDLDIDGDVDLDDFGRLQVCLTGQGGGAATGCSKADLDKDGDVDKVDITRFIGCVSGAENPGNVDCLP
;
A
#
# COMPACT_ATOMS: atom_id res chain seq x y z
N MET A 1 -27.74 9.94 -17.89
CA MET A 1 -28.13 11.20 -17.21
C MET A 1 -27.21 12.30 -17.73
N SER A 2 -27.76 13.42 -18.17
CA SER A 2 -26.99 14.58 -18.65
C SER A 2 -26.25 15.24 -17.47
N SER A 3 -25.01 15.71 -17.68
CA SER A 3 -24.24 16.44 -16.66
C SER A 3 -24.96 17.70 -16.20
N SER A 4 -25.65 18.39 -17.12
CA SER A 4 -26.48 19.56 -16.81
C SER A 4 -27.53 19.27 -15.74
N TYR A 5 -28.21 18.12 -15.84
CA TYR A 5 -29.26 17.77 -14.89
C TYR A 5 -28.70 17.53 -13.49
N TRP A 6 -27.57 16.81 -13.39
CA TRP A 6 -26.91 16.61 -12.10
C TRP A 6 -26.47 17.93 -11.48
N LEU A 7 -25.92 18.87 -12.27
CA LEU A 7 -25.51 20.19 -11.81
C LEU A 7 -26.70 21.05 -11.35
N GLN A 8 -27.85 20.97 -12.04
CA GLN A 8 -29.08 21.63 -11.60
C GLN A 8 -29.55 21.08 -10.23
N GLU A 9 -29.61 19.76 -10.09
CA GLU A 9 -30.04 19.09 -8.84
C GLU A 9 -29.08 19.37 -7.67
N THR A 10 -27.80 19.59 -7.93
CA THR A 10 -26.81 19.98 -6.90
C THR A 10 -26.78 21.49 -6.62
N GLY A 11 -27.60 22.29 -7.32
CA GLY A 11 -27.81 23.71 -7.03
C GLY A 11 -26.90 24.67 -7.77
N TYR A 12 -26.22 24.24 -8.83
CA TYR A 12 -25.46 25.16 -9.69
C TYR A 12 -26.42 26.14 -10.38
N PRO A 13 -25.98 27.38 -10.67
CA PRO A 13 -26.80 28.34 -11.38
C PRO A 13 -27.05 27.90 -12.84
N CYS A 14 -28.16 28.37 -13.40
CA CYS A 14 -28.55 28.10 -14.79
C CYS A 14 -27.47 28.47 -15.81
N SER A 15 -26.69 29.51 -15.54
CA SER A 15 -25.54 29.91 -16.36
C SER A 15 -24.44 28.84 -16.45
N VAL A 16 -24.42 27.85 -15.55
CA VAL A 16 -23.46 26.73 -15.56
C VAL A 16 -24.06 25.50 -16.19
N TYR A 17 -25.27 25.08 -15.80
CA TYR A 17 -25.85 23.84 -16.31
C TYR A 17 -26.52 23.98 -17.69
N SER A 18 -26.93 25.20 -18.07
CA SER A 18 -27.51 25.53 -19.37
C SER A 18 -26.84 26.79 -19.97
N PRO A 19 -25.53 26.73 -20.25
CA PRO A 19 -24.74 27.90 -20.64
C PRO A 19 -25.05 28.42 -22.06
N VAL A 20 -25.66 27.61 -22.92
CA VAL A 20 -25.99 27.96 -24.31
C VAL A 20 -27.48 28.21 -24.48
N SER A 21 -28.34 27.26 -24.07
CA SER A 21 -29.77 27.41 -24.29
C SER A 21 -30.44 28.36 -23.28
N GLY A 22 -29.89 28.49 -22.07
CA GLY A 22 -30.48 29.28 -20.99
C GLY A 22 -31.78 28.68 -20.45
N ASP A 23 -32.04 27.40 -20.72
CA ASP A 23 -33.19 26.68 -20.18
C ASP A 23 -32.95 26.32 -18.71
N CYS A 24 -33.48 27.15 -17.83
CA CYS A 24 -33.39 26.96 -16.39
C CYS A 24 -34.45 25.99 -15.82
N THR A 25 -35.24 25.37 -16.70
CA THR A 25 -36.35 24.48 -16.36
C THR A 25 -36.14 23.05 -16.85
N LEU A 26 -34.88 22.62 -16.98
CA LEU A 26 -34.53 21.26 -17.38
C LEU A 26 -35.37 20.23 -16.61
N GLY A 27 -36.14 19.44 -17.35
CA GLY A 27 -36.95 18.34 -16.82
C GLY A 27 -36.19 17.02 -16.84
N SER A 28 -36.76 16.00 -16.18
CA SER A 28 -36.23 14.63 -16.25
C SER A 28 -36.22 14.12 -17.69
N GLY A 29 -35.03 14.04 -18.31
CA GLY A 29 -34.85 13.50 -19.65
C GLY A 29 -34.57 14.51 -20.76
N GLU A 30 -34.55 15.81 -20.47
CA GLU A 30 -34.09 16.81 -21.45
C GLU A 30 -32.56 16.83 -21.51
N SER A 31 -32.02 16.76 -22.73
CA SER A 31 -30.60 16.94 -22.99
C SER A 31 -30.41 17.79 -24.23
N ASP A 32 -30.04 19.06 -24.05
CA ASP A 32 -29.24 19.73 -25.07
C ASP A 32 -27.82 19.14 -24.97
N GLY A 33 -27.41 18.39 -26.01
CA GLY A 33 -26.08 17.79 -26.08
C GLY A 33 -24.96 18.83 -25.93
N THR A 34 -25.21 20.06 -26.36
CA THR A 34 -24.25 21.17 -26.25
C THR A 34 -24.13 21.65 -24.81
N ASP A 35 -25.25 21.89 -24.12
CA ASP A 35 -25.23 22.29 -22.71
C ASP A 35 -24.64 21.20 -21.83
N SER A 36 -24.93 19.94 -22.11
CA SER A 36 -24.37 18.80 -21.38
C SER A 36 -22.84 18.78 -21.44
N LEU A 37 -22.25 18.94 -22.63
CA LEU A 37 -20.79 18.96 -22.80
C LEU A 37 -20.15 20.18 -22.14
N ARG A 38 -20.76 21.36 -22.30
CA ARG A 38 -20.20 22.63 -21.82
C ARG A 38 -20.40 22.83 -20.32
N SER A 39 -21.44 22.25 -19.72
CA SER A 39 -21.71 22.44 -18.29
C SER A 39 -20.62 21.87 -17.39
N ARG A 40 -19.91 20.83 -17.82
CA ARG A 40 -18.80 20.22 -17.07
C ARG A 40 -17.62 21.17 -16.86
N PRO A 41 -17.02 21.77 -17.91
CA PRO A 41 -15.97 22.76 -17.73
C PRO A 41 -16.49 24.05 -17.07
N TYR A 42 -17.73 24.49 -17.33
CA TYR A 42 -18.29 25.65 -16.61
C TYR A 42 -18.49 25.40 -15.11
N ALA A 43 -18.83 24.17 -14.70
CA ALA A 43 -18.91 23.81 -13.29
C ALA A 43 -17.53 23.93 -12.65
N SER A 44 -16.48 23.48 -13.33
CA SER A 44 -15.11 23.71 -12.85
C SER A 44 -14.82 25.21 -12.71
N ASN A 45 -15.15 26.02 -13.71
CA ASN A 45 -14.97 27.49 -13.66
C ASN A 45 -15.69 28.10 -12.45
N TYR A 46 -16.93 27.67 -12.20
CA TYR A 46 -17.72 28.11 -11.06
C TYR A 46 -17.13 27.70 -9.71
N ASP A 47 -16.59 26.49 -9.61
CA ASP A 47 -15.98 25.95 -8.38
C ASP A 47 -14.55 26.43 -8.14
N ASP A 48 -13.97 27.17 -9.08
CA ASP A 48 -12.60 27.70 -9.00
C ASP A 48 -11.53 26.62 -8.70
N THR A 49 -11.68 25.41 -9.27
CA THR A 49 -10.68 24.34 -9.12
C THR A 49 -9.34 24.71 -9.76
N ASP A 50 -8.23 24.17 -9.24
CA ASP A 50 -6.90 24.46 -9.79
C ASP A 50 -6.66 23.86 -11.18
N LEU A 51 -7.17 22.64 -11.41
CA LEU A 51 -6.99 21.86 -12.64
C LEU A 51 -8.31 21.24 -13.10
N TYR A 52 -8.42 20.94 -14.39
CA TYR A 52 -9.52 20.17 -14.96
C TYR A 52 -9.02 18.95 -15.74
N ILE A 53 -9.52 17.76 -15.41
CA ILE A 53 -9.16 16.51 -16.10
C ILE A 53 -10.44 15.76 -16.44
N SER A 54 -10.74 15.65 -17.74
CA SER A 54 -11.78 14.76 -18.23
C SER A 54 -11.18 13.39 -18.52
N VAL A 55 -11.85 12.31 -18.10
CA VAL A 55 -11.38 10.94 -18.31
C VAL A 55 -12.30 10.21 -19.27
N HIS A 56 -11.75 9.77 -20.39
CA HIS A 56 -12.44 9.12 -21.50
C HIS A 56 -11.72 7.83 -21.92
N THR A 57 -12.39 7.10 -22.82
CA THR A 57 -11.86 5.95 -23.54
C THR A 57 -12.20 6.13 -25.01
N ASN A 58 -11.29 5.73 -25.88
CA ASN A 58 -11.33 6.02 -27.30
C ASN A 58 -12.04 4.90 -28.07
N ALA A 59 -12.39 5.18 -29.32
CA ALA A 59 -12.80 4.22 -30.32
C ALA A 59 -12.43 4.71 -31.72
N LEU A 60 -12.30 3.79 -32.67
CA LEU A 60 -12.00 4.10 -34.06
C LEU A 60 -13.10 3.64 -35.01
N ALA A 61 -13.45 2.36 -35.00
CA ALA A 61 -14.32 1.76 -36.01
C ALA A 61 -15.35 0.77 -35.45
N GLY A 62 -15.27 0.42 -34.16
CA GLY A 62 -16.08 -0.64 -33.57
C GLY A 62 -15.49 -2.03 -33.81
N ASP A 63 -15.72 -2.96 -32.88
CA ASP A 63 -15.49 -4.40 -33.00
C ASP A 63 -14.15 -4.82 -33.65
N CYS A 64 -13.04 -4.25 -33.18
CA CYS A 64 -11.71 -4.54 -33.70
C CYS A 64 -11.04 -5.72 -32.96
N PHE A 65 -10.45 -6.64 -33.72
CA PHE A 65 -9.67 -7.78 -33.22
C PHE A 65 -8.32 -7.91 -33.94
N GLY A 66 -7.29 -8.35 -33.21
CA GLY A 66 -5.96 -8.64 -33.75
C GLY A 66 -4.98 -7.46 -33.71
N THR A 67 -3.77 -7.71 -34.21
CA THR A 67 -2.63 -6.79 -34.05
C THR A 67 -2.74 -5.48 -34.83
N SER A 68 -3.68 -5.37 -35.77
CA SER A 68 -3.96 -4.13 -36.51
C SER A 68 -4.82 -3.14 -35.74
N CYS A 69 -5.40 -3.54 -34.60
CA CYS A 69 -6.25 -2.67 -33.82
C CYS A 69 -5.49 -1.52 -33.18
N PRO A 70 -6.11 -0.32 -33.10
CA PRO A 70 -5.51 0.78 -32.38
C PRO A 70 -5.31 0.37 -30.92
N ASN A 71 -4.25 0.86 -30.31
CA ASN A 71 -4.05 0.71 -28.88
C ASN A 71 -3.37 1.96 -28.34
N GLY A 72 -3.38 2.05 -27.01
CA GLY A 72 -2.56 3.01 -26.30
C GLY A 72 -3.29 4.26 -25.88
N THR A 73 -2.56 5.09 -25.14
CA THR A 73 -3.09 6.29 -24.47
C THR A 73 -2.73 7.55 -25.24
N GLU A 74 -3.69 8.45 -25.41
CA GLU A 74 -3.49 9.86 -25.77
C GLU A 74 -4.10 10.78 -24.73
N THR A 75 -3.61 12.01 -24.65
CA THR A 75 -4.19 13.04 -23.78
C THR A 75 -4.30 14.34 -24.55
N PHE A 76 -5.50 14.87 -24.66
CA PHE A 76 -5.78 16.10 -25.36
C PHE A 76 -5.64 17.30 -24.44
N TYR A 77 -5.04 18.36 -24.98
CA TYR A 77 -5.07 19.72 -24.45
C TYR A 77 -5.62 20.62 -25.56
N ASP A 78 -6.08 21.83 -25.22
CA ASP A 78 -6.50 22.79 -26.24
C ASP A 78 -5.54 23.99 -26.30
N ASN A 79 -5.11 24.34 -27.52
CA ASN A 79 -4.37 25.57 -27.78
C ASN A 79 -5.03 26.36 -28.93
N GLY A 80 -6.37 26.31 -28.99
CA GLY A 80 -7.18 27.11 -29.88
C GLY A 80 -7.25 28.58 -29.43
N THR A 81 -7.78 29.44 -30.29
CA THR A 81 -7.76 30.90 -30.07
C THR A 81 -8.65 31.37 -28.93
N GLU A 82 -9.71 30.64 -28.59
CA GLU A 82 -10.67 31.02 -27.53
C GLU A 82 -10.04 30.94 -26.13
N HIS A 83 -9.02 30.10 -25.94
CA HIS A 83 -8.40 29.82 -24.63
C HIS A 83 -6.87 29.63 -24.72
N ALA A 84 -6.22 30.36 -25.64
CA ALA A 84 -4.78 30.27 -25.89
C ALA A 84 -3.90 30.57 -24.66
N GLU A 85 -4.41 31.36 -23.70
CA GLU A 85 -3.72 31.65 -22.44
C GLU A 85 -3.41 30.38 -21.64
N TRP A 86 -4.27 29.36 -21.73
CA TRP A 86 -4.14 28.10 -21.00
C TRP A 86 -3.39 27.02 -21.80
N GLY A 87 -3.16 27.24 -23.10
CA GLY A 87 -2.70 26.18 -24.00
C GLY A 87 -1.33 25.61 -23.66
N ALA A 88 -0.37 26.47 -23.27
CA ALA A 88 0.97 26.02 -22.89
C ALA A 88 0.95 25.21 -21.59
N ILE A 89 0.24 25.68 -20.56
CA ILE A 89 0.18 24.98 -19.27
C ILE A 89 -0.65 23.69 -19.34
N SER A 90 -1.68 23.67 -20.18
CA SER A 90 -2.47 22.46 -20.47
C SER A 90 -1.66 21.42 -21.25
N TYR A 91 -0.77 21.85 -22.16
CA TYR A 91 0.18 20.95 -22.82
C TYR A 91 1.13 20.30 -21.81
N ASP A 92 1.70 21.07 -20.90
CA ASP A 92 2.62 20.55 -19.88
C ASP A 92 1.92 19.52 -18.97
N LEU A 93 0.70 19.82 -18.54
CA LEU A 93 -0.14 18.88 -17.78
C LEU A 93 -0.44 17.61 -18.60
N ALA A 94 -0.85 17.74 -19.86
CA ALA A 94 -1.16 16.62 -20.73
C ALA A 94 0.06 15.72 -20.95
N LEU A 95 1.23 16.32 -21.17
CA LEU A 95 2.48 15.61 -21.38
C LEU A 95 2.87 14.83 -20.11
N ALA A 96 2.80 15.46 -18.94
CA ALA A 96 3.14 14.84 -17.67
C ALA A 96 2.22 13.64 -17.36
N VAL A 97 0.91 13.83 -17.49
CA VAL A 97 -0.11 12.80 -17.23
C VAL A 97 0.01 11.64 -18.22
N ASN A 98 0.05 11.92 -19.53
CA ASN A 98 0.16 10.89 -20.56
C ASN A 98 1.44 10.04 -20.39
N THR A 99 2.58 10.71 -20.15
CA THR A 99 3.86 10.03 -19.99
C THR A 99 3.87 9.09 -18.79
N ASN A 100 3.35 9.53 -17.64
CA ASN A 100 3.31 8.70 -16.44
C ASN A 100 2.38 7.50 -16.61
N MET A 101 1.17 7.67 -17.16
CA MET A 101 0.26 6.55 -17.40
C MET A 101 0.86 5.50 -18.33
N VAL A 102 1.40 5.92 -19.49
CA VAL A 102 2.02 5.01 -20.46
C VAL A 102 3.20 4.27 -19.84
N ASN A 103 4.06 4.95 -19.10
CA ASN A 103 5.22 4.34 -18.46
C ASN A 103 4.79 3.25 -17.47
N LEU A 104 3.80 3.52 -16.62
CA LEU A 104 3.31 2.55 -15.65
C LEU A 104 2.64 1.34 -16.29
N ILE A 105 1.88 1.53 -17.37
CA ILE A 105 1.29 0.39 -18.09
C ILE A 105 2.42 -0.51 -18.63
N ARG A 106 3.46 0.09 -19.20
CA ARG A 106 4.60 -0.66 -19.74
C ARG A 106 5.40 -1.39 -18.67
N THR A 107 5.63 -0.77 -17.51
CA THR A 107 6.55 -1.32 -16.50
C THR A 107 5.86 -2.08 -15.36
N HIS A 108 4.63 -1.73 -14.98
CA HIS A 108 3.94 -2.31 -13.81
C HIS A 108 2.72 -3.16 -14.18
N TYR A 109 2.01 -2.83 -15.28
CA TYR A 109 0.93 -3.67 -15.79
C TYR A 109 1.46 -4.87 -16.57
N GLY A 110 2.51 -4.66 -17.37
CA GLY A 110 3.24 -5.69 -18.11
C GLY A 110 3.10 -5.62 -19.64
N ASP A 111 2.51 -4.55 -20.19
CA ASP A 111 2.38 -4.38 -21.65
C ASP A 111 3.41 -3.38 -22.18
N ALA A 112 4.63 -3.86 -22.44
CA ALA A 112 5.73 -3.05 -22.97
C ALA A 112 5.43 -2.43 -24.35
N LEU A 113 4.44 -2.94 -25.08
CA LEU A 113 4.04 -2.47 -26.42
C LEU A 113 2.82 -1.55 -26.36
N TRP A 114 2.37 -1.12 -25.18
CA TRP A 114 1.30 -0.14 -25.06
C TRP A 114 1.70 1.16 -25.77
N SER A 115 0.93 1.61 -26.74
CA SER A 115 1.33 2.75 -27.56
C SER A 115 1.30 4.06 -26.77
N ASN A 116 2.36 4.85 -26.91
CA ASN A 116 2.36 6.24 -26.48
C ASN A 116 1.86 7.09 -27.64
N ARG A 117 0.62 7.58 -27.57
CA ARG A 117 0.03 8.41 -28.63
C ARG A 117 0.21 9.91 -28.37
N GLY A 118 0.70 10.25 -27.17
CA GLY A 118 1.22 11.57 -26.80
C GLY A 118 0.15 12.58 -26.37
N ALA A 119 0.65 13.76 -26.00
CA ALA A 119 -0.17 14.94 -25.77
C ALA A 119 -0.57 15.57 -27.13
N LYS A 120 -1.87 15.76 -27.36
CA LYS A 120 -2.42 16.20 -28.65
C LYS A 120 -3.23 17.49 -28.52
N ASN A 121 -3.02 18.44 -29.42
CA ASN A 121 -3.84 19.64 -29.47
C ASN A 121 -5.20 19.31 -30.10
N SER A 122 -6.29 19.55 -29.38
CA SER A 122 -7.66 19.37 -29.88
C SER A 122 -8.08 20.45 -30.87
N ASN A 123 -7.39 21.59 -30.96
CA ASN A 123 -7.70 22.69 -31.88
C ASN A 123 -9.17 23.12 -31.84
N GLY A 124 -9.74 23.20 -30.64
CA GLY A 124 -11.12 23.57 -30.36
C GLY A 124 -12.15 22.45 -30.51
N ALA A 125 -11.74 21.20 -30.76
CA ALA A 125 -12.66 20.09 -31.01
C ALA A 125 -13.41 19.60 -29.75
N TYR A 126 -12.81 19.72 -28.56
CA TYR A 126 -13.37 19.17 -27.32
C TYR A 126 -13.66 20.28 -26.32
N ALA A 127 -14.94 20.41 -25.94
CA ALA A 127 -15.38 21.45 -25.03
C ALA A 127 -14.72 21.31 -23.64
N GLU A 128 -14.49 20.07 -23.22
CA GLU A 128 -13.92 19.69 -21.93
C GLU A 128 -12.49 20.17 -21.74
N ALA A 129 -11.67 20.16 -22.80
CA ALA A 129 -10.30 20.69 -22.75
C ALA A 129 -10.22 22.16 -23.17
N ARG A 130 -11.20 22.64 -23.96
CA ARG A 130 -11.23 24.01 -24.47
C ARG A 130 -11.70 25.01 -23.43
N LEU A 131 -12.85 24.77 -22.79
CA LEU A 131 -13.59 25.80 -22.02
C LEU A 131 -13.16 26.06 -20.58
N PRO A 132 -12.45 25.16 -19.86
CA PRO A 132 -11.97 25.51 -18.53
C PRO A 132 -11.01 26.71 -18.59
N GLU A 133 -11.15 27.63 -17.65
CA GLU A 133 -10.26 28.78 -17.51
C GLU A 133 -9.09 28.43 -16.57
N ARG A 134 -8.35 27.37 -16.93
CA ARG A 134 -7.21 26.78 -16.17
C ARG A 134 -6.50 25.73 -17.01
N ALA A 135 -5.46 25.11 -16.45
CA ALA A 135 -4.85 23.93 -17.07
C ALA A 135 -5.88 22.79 -17.16
N ALA A 136 -6.15 22.34 -18.39
CA ALA A 136 -7.23 21.43 -18.71
C ALA A 136 -6.83 20.37 -19.72
N ILE A 137 -7.19 19.11 -19.43
CA ILE A 137 -6.89 17.98 -20.30
C ILE A 137 -8.07 17.02 -20.43
N LEU A 138 -8.08 16.26 -21.52
CA LEU A 138 -8.97 15.12 -21.73
C LEU A 138 -8.11 13.87 -22.00
N ILE A 139 -8.17 12.90 -21.11
CA ILE A 139 -7.45 11.63 -21.24
C ILE A 139 -8.28 10.68 -22.08
N GLU A 140 -7.71 10.14 -23.15
CA GLU A 140 -8.22 8.96 -23.84
C GLU A 140 -7.36 7.75 -23.46
N LEU A 141 -7.81 6.99 -22.46
CA LEU A 141 -6.94 6.03 -21.78
C LEU A 141 -6.52 4.85 -22.69
N GLY A 142 -7.44 4.37 -23.51
CA GLY A 142 -7.27 3.24 -24.44
C GLY A 142 -8.51 3.05 -25.30
N PHE A 143 -8.46 2.13 -26.26
CA PHE A 143 -9.52 1.92 -27.25
C PHE A 143 -10.53 0.86 -26.79
N HIS A 144 -11.75 1.26 -26.40
CA HIS A 144 -12.77 0.32 -25.91
C HIS A 144 -13.33 -0.59 -27.01
N ASP A 145 -13.08 -0.28 -28.28
CA ASP A 145 -13.43 -1.10 -29.44
C ASP A 145 -12.29 -2.01 -29.91
N SER A 146 -11.14 -2.00 -29.22
CA SER A 146 -10.06 -2.98 -29.43
C SER A 146 -10.26 -4.14 -28.47
N CYS A 147 -11.11 -5.07 -28.92
CA CYS A 147 -11.87 -6.01 -28.08
C CYS A 147 -11.01 -7.05 -27.37
N ASP A 148 -9.87 -7.44 -27.95
CA ASP A 148 -8.97 -8.47 -27.46
C ASP A 148 -7.73 -7.92 -26.74
N ARG A 149 -7.66 -6.60 -26.50
CA ARG A 149 -6.56 -5.95 -25.75
C ARG A 149 -7.04 -4.81 -24.85
N ASP A 150 -7.12 -3.58 -25.37
CA ASP A 150 -7.43 -2.37 -24.58
C ASP A 150 -8.78 -2.51 -23.87
N ALA A 151 -9.81 -3.05 -24.55
CA ALA A 151 -11.11 -3.27 -23.95
C ALA A 151 -11.07 -4.27 -22.77
N LEU A 152 -10.17 -5.25 -22.78
CA LEU A 152 -9.97 -6.15 -21.63
C LEU A 152 -9.28 -5.40 -20.48
N TYR A 153 -8.29 -4.57 -20.78
CA TYR A 153 -7.53 -3.82 -19.77
C TYR A 153 -8.39 -2.76 -19.10
N LEU A 154 -9.23 -2.06 -19.86
CA LEU A 154 -10.17 -1.07 -19.33
C LEU A 154 -11.20 -1.66 -18.35
N ARG A 155 -11.40 -2.99 -18.35
CA ARG A 155 -12.24 -3.73 -17.39
C ARG A 155 -11.45 -4.36 -16.24
N ASP A 156 -10.13 -4.41 -16.34
CA ASP A 156 -9.26 -4.92 -15.28
C ASP A 156 -9.13 -3.88 -14.17
N ARG A 157 -9.52 -4.25 -12.96
CA ARG A 157 -9.56 -3.34 -11.80
C ARG A 157 -8.16 -2.86 -11.41
N PHE A 158 -7.13 -3.69 -11.59
CA PHE A 158 -5.76 -3.28 -11.34
C PHE A 158 -5.25 -2.28 -12.39
N PHE A 159 -5.58 -2.47 -13.68
CA PHE A 159 -5.29 -1.50 -14.73
C PHE A 159 -5.93 -0.13 -14.42
N GLN A 160 -7.21 -0.13 -14.03
CA GLN A 160 -7.92 1.09 -13.65
C GLN A 160 -7.21 1.79 -12.48
N SER A 161 -6.90 1.06 -11.40
CA SER A 161 -6.21 1.62 -10.24
C SER A 161 -4.80 2.14 -10.57
N LEU A 162 -4.03 1.39 -11.36
CA LEU A 162 -2.69 1.75 -11.80
C LEU A 162 -2.67 3.02 -12.65
N THR A 163 -3.61 3.14 -13.58
CA THR A 163 -3.70 4.30 -14.49
C THR A 163 -4.19 5.55 -13.77
N MET A 164 -5.09 5.42 -12.79
CA MET A 164 -5.46 6.52 -11.91
C MET A 164 -4.28 7.00 -11.04
N TRP A 165 -3.47 6.08 -10.51
CA TRP A 165 -2.22 6.47 -9.83
C TRP A 165 -1.24 7.14 -10.79
N GLY A 166 -1.18 6.71 -12.05
CA GLY A 166 -0.40 7.37 -13.10
C GLY A 166 -0.83 8.80 -13.41
N ALA A 167 -2.14 9.06 -13.47
CA ALA A 167 -2.68 10.40 -13.60
C ALA A 167 -2.34 11.25 -12.37
N TYR A 168 -2.51 10.72 -11.16
CA TYR A 168 -2.14 11.38 -9.91
C TYR A 168 -0.66 11.76 -9.88
N LYS A 169 0.25 10.83 -10.24
CA LYS A 169 1.68 11.14 -10.33
C LYS A 169 1.95 12.21 -11.39
N GLY A 170 1.30 12.16 -12.55
CA GLY A 170 1.44 13.17 -13.59
C GLY A 170 1.02 14.57 -13.13
N VAL A 171 -0.06 14.67 -12.36
CA VAL A 171 -0.48 15.93 -11.72
C VAL A 171 0.57 16.42 -10.72
N CYS A 172 1.12 15.53 -9.89
CA CYS A 172 2.18 15.89 -8.95
C CYS A 172 3.43 16.42 -9.67
N ASP A 173 3.88 15.72 -10.72
CA ASP A 173 5.01 16.14 -11.54
C ASP A 173 4.76 17.52 -12.17
N TYR A 174 3.56 17.77 -12.70
CA TYR A 174 3.16 19.07 -13.25
C TYR A 174 3.21 20.20 -12.19
N LEU A 175 2.72 19.92 -10.98
CA LEU A 175 2.74 20.87 -9.87
C LEU A 175 4.12 21.01 -9.21
N GLY A 176 5.13 20.22 -9.63
CA GLY A 176 6.47 20.23 -9.04
C GLY A 176 6.51 19.66 -7.61
N VAL A 177 5.58 18.77 -7.26
CA VAL A 177 5.49 18.12 -5.95
C VAL A 177 5.65 16.60 -6.07
N SER A 178 5.99 15.95 -4.97
CA SER A 178 5.99 14.47 -4.93
C SER A 178 4.62 13.93 -4.52
N PRO A 179 4.21 12.77 -5.04
CA PRO A 179 3.07 12.04 -4.51
C PRO A 179 3.19 11.84 -2.99
N THR A 180 2.12 12.14 -2.25
CA THR A 180 1.97 11.82 -0.82
C THR A 180 2.09 10.32 -0.58
N TYR A 181 1.60 9.52 -1.54
CA TYR A 181 1.60 8.08 -1.48
C TYR A 181 2.23 7.49 -2.74
N ASP A 182 3.26 6.67 -2.55
CA ASP A 182 3.92 5.92 -3.63
C ASP A 182 2.97 4.89 -4.29
N LEU A 183 3.40 4.33 -5.44
CA LEU A 183 2.60 3.38 -6.21
C LEU A 183 2.15 2.17 -5.37
N TYR A 184 3.09 1.63 -4.59
CA TYR A 184 2.83 0.64 -3.58
C TYR A 184 3.09 1.27 -2.23
N THR A 185 2.04 1.41 -1.43
CA THR A 185 2.18 1.86 -0.05
C THR A 185 1.03 1.33 0.79
N ALA A 186 1.31 1.17 2.08
CA ALA A 186 0.38 0.66 3.07
C ALA A 186 0.57 1.45 4.36
N GLU A 187 -0.48 1.47 5.17
CA GLU A 187 -0.46 2.03 6.52
C GLU A 187 -0.85 0.90 7.48
N TYR A 188 -0.06 0.67 8.54
CA TYR A 188 -0.47 -0.24 9.62
C TYR A 188 -1.64 0.38 10.37
N VAL A 189 -2.66 -0.43 10.70
CA VAL A 189 -3.86 0.01 11.40
C VAL A 189 -3.94 -0.56 12.81
N SER A 190 -3.88 -1.89 12.94
CA SER A 190 -4.01 -2.58 14.23
C SER A 190 -3.57 -4.04 14.12
N ASP A 191 -3.37 -4.69 15.27
CA ASP A 191 -3.21 -6.14 15.38
C ASP A 191 -3.92 -6.68 16.64
N THR A 192 -4.10 -7.99 16.70
CA THR A 192 -4.61 -8.70 17.89
C THR A 192 -3.56 -9.64 18.50
N ILE A 193 -2.29 -9.48 18.14
CA ILE A 193 -1.21 -10.33 18.64
C ILE A 193 -1.01 -9.98 20.12
N PRO A 194 -0.99 -10.95 21.06
CA PRO A 194 -0.76 -10.65 22.46
C PRO A 194 0.70 -10.23 22.72
N ALA A 195 0.95 -9.56 23.85
CA ALA A 195 2.31 -9.24 24.29
C ALA A 195 2.99 -10.44 24.99
N GLU A 196 2.19 -11.41 25.44
CA GLU A 196 2.61 -12.60 26.18
C GLU A 196 1.94 -13.84 25.58
N MET A 197 2.67 -14.96 25.54
CA MET A 197 2.17 -16.25 25.08
C MET A 197 2.70 -17.39 25.96
N ASP A 198 1.90 -18.42 26.15
CA ASP A 198 2.29 -19.65 26.81
C ASP A 198 3.11 -20.53 25.85
N PRO A 199 4.22 -21.15 26.29
CA PRO A 199 5.08 -21.92 25.41
C PRO A 199 4.36 -23.05 24.68
N GLY A 200 4.60 -23.17 23.37
CA GLY A 200 4.02 -24.20 22.52
C GLY A 200 2.52 -24.08 22.23
N GLN A 201 1.84 -23.02 22.69
CA GLN A 201 0.41 -22.81 22.44
C GLN A 201 0.16 -22.10 21.09
N ASP A 202 -1.02 -22.38 20.53
CA ASP A 202 -1.51 -21.72 19.31
C ASP A 202 -2.40 -20.52 19.64
N TYR A 203 -2.24 -19.44 18.88
CA TYR A 203 -2.99 -18.19 19.03
C TYR A 203 -3.56 -17.76 17.69
N ASP A 204 -4.89 -17.67 17.59
CA ASP A 204 -5.55 -17.04 16.45
C ASP A 204 -5.44 -15.52 16.57
N VAL A 205 -4.71 -14.93 15.63
CA VAL A 205 -4.35 -13.51 15.64
C VAL A 205 -4.68 -12.85 14.30
N SER A 206 -4.55 -11.53 14.26
CA SER A 206 -4.70 -10.77 13.04
C SER A 206 -3.79 -9.55 12.99
N ILE A 207 -3.47 -9.12 11.77
CA ILE A 207 -2.84 -7.84 11.49
C ILE A 207 -3.66 -7.13 10.41
N THR A 208 -3.95 -5.84 10.61
CA THR A 208 -4.75 -5.02 9.70
C THR A 208 -3.89 -3.91 9.10
N PHE A 209 -3.92 -3.82 7.76
CA PHE A 209 -3.32 -2.73 7.00
C PHE A 209 -4.36 -1.99 6.18
N ARG A 210 -4.14 -0.70 5.95
CA ARG A 210 -4.89 0.13 5.01
C ARG A 210 -4.11 0.28 3.70
N ASN A 211 -4.79 0.08 2.59
CA ASN A 211 -4.24 0.36 1.27
C ASN A 211 -4.14 1.87 1.05
N ARG A 212 -2.93 2.35 0.72
CA ARG A 212 -2.68 3.74 0.36
C ARG A 212 -2.16 3.91 -1.08
N GLY A 213 -1.91 2.80 -1.78
CA GLY A 213 -1.41 2.78 -3.15
C GLY A 213 -2.44 2.20 -4.11
N VAL A 214 -1.97 1.46 -5.12
CA VAL A 214 -2.83 0.77 -6.09
C VAL A 214 -3.56 -0.43 -5.49
N LEU A 215 -4.60 -0.90 -6.19
CA LEU A 215 -5.41 -2.06 -5.85
C LEU A 215 -4.56 -3.26 -5.40
N TRP A 216 -4.89 -3.82 -4.24
CA TRP A 216 -4.29 -5.07 -3.80
C TRP A 216 -5.15 -6.26 -4.24
N THR A 217 -4.48 -7.26 -4.79
CA THR A 217 -5.10 -8.53 -5.19
C THR A 217 -4.03 -9.61 -5.29
N GLU A 218 -4.43 -10.85 -5.03
CA GLU A 218 -3.56 -12.01 -5.19
C GLU A 218 -3.20 -12.27 -6.67
N ALA A 219 -4.02 -11.83 -7.62
CA ALA A 219 -3.68 -11.89 -9.05
C ALA A 219 -2.42 -11.08 -9.40
N ARG A 220 -2.07 -10.10 -8.56
CA ARG A 220 -0.83 -9.30 -8.65
C ARG A 220 0.21 -9.70 -7.59
N GLN A 221 -0.05 -10.78 -6.85
CA GLN A 221 0.77 -11.33 -5.78
C GLN A 221 1.09 -10.29 -4.71
N ILE A 222 0.08 -9.47 -4.36
CA ILE A 222 0.19 -8.54 -3.23
C ILE A 222 -0.23 -9.27 -1.96
N ARG A 223 0.67 -9.30 -0.99
CA ARG A 223 0.59 -10.16 0.20
C ARG A 223 1.15 -9.44 1.42
N LEU A 224 0.92 -9.99 2.61
CA LEU A 224 1.71 -9.67 3.80
C LEU A 224 2.78 -10.76 3.96
N GLY A 225 4.01 -10.38 4.30
CA GLY A 225 5.09 -11.36 4.42
C GLY A 225 6.11 -11.00 5.47
N VAL A 226 6.97 -11.98 5.75
CA VAL A 226 8.06 -11.89 6.71
C VAL A 226 9.33 -11.40 5.99
N PRO A 227 9.85 -10.18 6.28
CA PRO A 227 10.97 -9.59 5.52
C PRO A 227 12.25 -10.41 5.52
N GLU A 228 12.56 -11.11 6.62
CA GLU A 228 13.79 -11.90 6.78
C GLU A 228 13.64 -13.36 6.31
N GLY A 229 12.45 -13.74 5.83
CA GLY A 229 12.19 -15.07 5.31
C GLY A 229 12.03 -16.17 6.37
N SER A 230 11.98 -15.80 7.65
CA SER A 230 11.64 -16.69 8.76
C SER A 230 11.01 -15.90 9.90
N ASP A 231 9.96 -16.43 10.50
CA ASP A 231 9.32 -15.88 11.70
C ASP A 231 9.26 -16.96 12.79
N PRO A 232 9.56 -16.63 14.06
CA PRO A 232 9.60 -17.63 15.14
C PRO A 232 8.22 -18.21 15.49
N PHE A 233 7.14 -17.55 15.10
CA PHE A 233 5.77 -17.95 15.43
C PHE A 233 4.99 -18.51 14.23
N TYR A 234 5.46 -18.29 13.01
CA TYR A 234 4.74 -18.68 11.80
C TYR A 234 5.66 -19.37 10.79
N PRO A 235 5.42 -20.65 10.45
CA PRO A 235 6.34 -21.43 9.61
C PRO A 235 6.31 -21.06 8.12
N SER A 236 5.31 -20.29 7.67
CA SER A 236 5.20 -19.79 6.30
C SER A 236 5.69 -18.35 6.22
N ASN A 237 6.04 -17.89 5.02
CA ASN A 237 6.57 -16.53 4.82
C ASN A 237 5.54 -15.55 4.26
N ARG A 238 4.32 -16.01 3.96
CA ARG A 238 3.29 -15.23 3.26
C ARG A 238 1.90 -15.47 3.81
N LEU A 239 1.15 -14.38 3.92
CA LEU A 239 -0.28 -14.32 4.16
C LEU A 239 -0.95 -13.69 2.94
N TYR A 240 -2.04 -14.30 2.48
CA TYR A 240 -2.65 -14.01 1.19
C TYR A 240 -3.87 -13.10 1.33
N ILE A 241 -4.12 -12.31 0.29
CA ILE A 241 -5.34 -11.49 0.18
C ILE A 241 -6.42 -12.30 -0.52
N THR A 242 -7.64 -12.27 0.01
CA THR A 242 -8.83 -12.75 -0.69
C THR A 242 -9.62 -11.56 -1.25
N GLY A 243 -10.01 -11.65 -2.52
CA GLY A 243 -10.71 -10.56 -3.21
C GLY A 243 -9.80 -9.39 -3.59
N GLU A 244 -10.38 -8.20 -3.53
CA GLU A 244 -9.75 -6.93 -3.91
C GLU A 244 -9.78 -5.95 -2.73
N VAL A 245 -8.70 -5.20 -2.54
CA VAL A 245 -8.61 -4.14 -1.53
C VAL A 245 -8.27 -2.83 -2.25
N ASP A 246 -9.29 -1.99 -2.45
CA ASP A 246 -9.15 -0.72 -3.16
C ASP A 246 -8.41 0.31 -2.31
N THR A 247 -7.98 1.42 -2.93
CA THR A 247 -7.31 2.51 -2.24
C THR A 247 -8.17 3.01 -1.07
N ALA A 248 -7.52 3.31 0.06
CA ALA A 248 -8.10 3.68 1.35
C ALA A 248 -8.87 2.58 2.11
N GLN A 249 -9.13 1.41 1.51
CA GLN A 249 -9.75 0.28 2.23
C GLN A 249 -8.74 -0.42 3.14
N THR A 250 -9.25 -1.09 4.18
CA THR A 250 -8.46 -1.92 5.09
C THR A 250 -8.62 -3.40 4.78
N TYR A 251 -7.57 -4.18 5.00
CA TYR A 251 -7.62 -5.64 4.96
C TYR A 251 -7.00 -6.22 6.23
N THR A 252 -7.70 -7.19 6.81
CA THR A 252 -7.29 -7.89 8.03
C THR A 252 -6.82 -9.29 7.67
N PHE A 253 -5.52 -9.53 7.83
CA PHE A 253 -4.92 -10.84 7.69
C PHE A 253 -5.18 -11.62 8.97
N ASN A 254 -5.97 -12.69 8.90
CA ASN A 254 -6.21 -13.60 10.03
C ASN A 254 -5.36 -14.86 9.85
N PHE A 255 -4.65 -15.27 10.90
CA PHE A 255 -3.75 -16.42 10.88
C PHE A 255 -3.49 -16.93 12.31
N THR A 256 -2.94 -18.14 12.41
CA THR A 256 -2.57 -18.75 13.69
C THR A 256 -1.05 -18.65 13.87
N MET A 257 -0.62 -18.13 15.02
CA MET A 257 0.76 -18.14 15.49
C MET A 257 0.95 -19.28 16.48
N THR A 258 2.05 -20.02 16.40
CA THR A 258 2.44 -21.04 17.40
C THR A 258 3.60 -20.49 18.20
N ALA A 259 3.43 -20.34 19.52
CA ALA A 259 4.49 -19.88 20.40
C ALA A 259 5.65 -20.90 20.43
N PRO A 260 6.92 -20.46 20.36
CA PRO A 260 8.06 -21.29 20.66
C PRO A 260 7.91 -22.05 22.00
N THR A 261 8.57 -23.20 22.13
CA THR A 261 8.51 -24.00 23.37
C THR A 261 9.50 -23.53 24.44
N GLU A 262 10.54 -22.81 24.04
CA GLU A 262 11.53 -22.26 24.96
C GLU A 262 11.08 -20.88 25.44
N PRO A 263 11.12 -20.60 26.75
CA PRO A 263 10.87 -19.26 27.25
C PRO A 263 11.93 -18.28 26.77
N ASP A 264 11.50 -17.18 26.15
CA ASP A 264 12.33 -16.05 25.72
C ASP A 264 11.45 -14.89 25.24
N VAL A 265 12.06 -13.75 24.94
CA VAL A 265 11.44 -12.66 24.19
C VAL A 265 11.73 -12.84 22.71
N TYR A 266 10.69 -13.18 21.95
CA TYR A 266 10.79 -13.35 20.50
C TYR A 266 10.26 -12.13 19.77
N THR A 267 10.83 -11.84 18.59
CA THR A 267 10.39 -10.74 17.73
C THR A 267 9.72 -11.29 16.48
N THR A 268 8.56 -10.75 16.12
CA THR A 268 7.88 -11.01 14.85
C THR A 268 7.89 -9.76 13.97
N ASN A 269 8.10 -9.94 12.67
CA ASN A 269 8.24 -8.86 11.70
C ASN A 269 7.39 -9.11 10.46
N TRP A 270 6.55 -8.13 10.10
CA TRP A 270 5.63 -8.25 8.96
C TRP A 270 5.66 -6.99 8.10
N ARG A 271 5.62 -7.18 6.78
CA ARG A 271 5.55 -6.07 5.83
C ARG A 271 4.78 -6.46 4.58
N MET A 272 4.04 -5.51 4.02
CA MET A 272 3.36 -5.73 2.74
C MET A 272 4.38 -5.86 1.61
N LEU A 273 4.08 -6.70 0.63
CA LEU A 273 4.90 -6.86 -0.56
C LEU A 273 4.08 -7.14 -1.81
N ARG A 274 4.70 -6.87 -2.96
CA ARG A 274 4.35 -7.48 -4.24
C ARG A 274 5.46 -8.47 -4.58
N GLU A 275 5.12 -9.75 -4.67
CA GLU A 275 6.09 -10.83 -4.84
C GLU A 275 7.04 -10.57 -6.02
N SER A 276 8.34 -10.81 -5.80
CA SER A 276 9.41 -10.59 -6.78
C SER A 276 9.48 -9.17 -7.37
N PHE A 277 8.81 -8.19 -6.76
CA PHE A 277 8.74 -6.83 -7.27
C PHE A 277 9.25 -5.82 -6.23
N THR A 278 8.59 -5.71 -5.08
CA THR A 278 9.00 -4.78 -4.02
C THR A 278 8.34 -5.09 -2.68
N TRP A 279 9.00 -4.68 -1.59
CA TRP A 279 8.40 -4.54 -0.27
C TRP A 279 7.92 -3.10 -0.07
N PHE A 280 6.78 -2.91 0.58
CA PHE A 280 6.18 -1.57 0.71
C PHE A 280 5.44 -1.35 2.04
N GLY A 281 5.18 -0.07 2.35
CA GLY A 281 4.63 0.33 3.64
C GLY A 281 5.62 0.15 4.81
N PRO A 282 5.18 0.42 6.05
CA PRO A 282 5.98 0.22 7.25
C PRO A 282 6.18 -1.27 7.54
N VAL A 283 7.30 -1.60 8.19
CA VAL A 283 7.45 -2.90 8.87
C VAL A 283 6.65 -2.80 10.18
N PHE A 284 5.74 -3.75 10.39
CA PHE A 284 5.16 -4.01 11.71
C PHE A 284 6.09 -4.95 12.47
N THR A 285 6.55 -4.52 13.63
CA THR A 285 7.45 -5.27 14.51
C THR A 285 6.83 -5.37 15.89
N LYS A 286 6.86 -6.57 16.48
CA LYS A 286 6.38 -6.79 17.84
C LYS A 286 7.27 -7.78 18.59
N GLN A 287 7.63 -7.41 19.82
CA GLN A 287 8.25 -8.31 20.78
C GLN A 287 7.17 -8.99 21.61
N ILE A 288 7.32 -10.29 21.84
CA ILE A 288 6.36 -11.14 22.53
C ILE A 288 7.15 -11.97 23.55
N GLN A 289 6.76 -11.86 24.81
CA GLN A 289 7.28 -12.71 25.88
C GLN A 289 6.63 -14.08 25.78
N VAL A 290 7.43 -15.13 25.63
CA VAL A 290 6.95 -16.52 25.62
C VAL A 290 7.38 -17.17 26.92
N GLY A 291 6.42 -17.72 27.66
CA GLY A 291 6.65 -18.25 29.02
C GLY A 291 6.98 -17.14 30.04
N PRO A 292 7.29 -17.53 31.29
CA PRO A 292 7.68 -16.57 32.32
C PRO A 292 8.92 -15.77 31.89
N PRO A 293 9.07 -14.52 32.36
CA PRO A 293 10.27 -13.72 32.12
C PRO A 293 11.53 -14.50 32.51
N LEU A 294 12.56 -14.46 31.67
CA LEU A 294 13.85 -15.07 32.02
C LEU A 294 14.49 -14.25 33.14
N ILE A 295 14.60 -14.86 34.31
CA ILE A 295 15.31 -14.29 35.45
C ILE A 295 16.76 -14.78 35.37
N PRO A 296 17.76 -13.89 35.32
CA PRO A 296 19.14 -14.36 35.27
C PRO A 296 19.48 -15.16 36.53
N GLY A 297 19.98 -16.38 36.35
CA GLY A 297 20.26 -17.31 37.43
C GLY A 297 19.12 -18.28 37.76
N ASP A 298 17.90 -18.09 37.26
CA ASP A 298 16.79 -19.06 37.39
C ASP A 298 16.96 -20.15 36.32
N LEU A 299 17.59 -21.25 36.71
CA LEU A 299 18.01 -22.35 35.84
C LEU A 299 17.00 -23.50 35.76
N ASP A 300 15.96 -23.53 36.61
CA ASP A 300 14.78 -24.39 36.39
C ASP A 300 13.46 -23.72 36.10
N ILE A 301 13.48 -22.41 35.95
CA ILE A 301 12.37 -21.63 35.40
C ILE A 301 11.15 -21.72 36.32
N ASP A 302 11.40 -21.70 37.64
CA ASP A 302 10.33 -21.71 38.65
C ASP A 302 9.99 -20.31 39.19
N GLY A 303 10.77 -19.29 38.81
CA GLY A 303 10.51 -17.89 39.07
C GLY A 303 11.34 -17.28 40.21
N ASP A 304 12.24 -18.04 40.82
CA ASP A 304 13.20 -17.51 41.79
C ASP A 304 14.66 -17.91 41.46
N VAL A 305 15.61 -17.42 42.25
CA VAL A 305 17.03 -17.76 42.10
C VAL A 305 17.55 -18.24 43.44
N ASP A 306 17.79 -19.54 43.56
CA ASP A 306 18.09 -20.15 44.85
C ASP A 306 19.16 -21.26 44.81
N LEU A 307 19.13 -22.21 45.75
CA LEU A 307 20.14 -23.26 45.82
C LEU A 307 19.88 -24.43 44.85
N ASP A 308 18.65 -24.63 44.40
CA ASP A 308 18.31 -25.62 43.38
C ASP A 308 18.88 -25.19 42.03
N ASP A 309 18.77 -23.89 41.70
CA ASP A 309 19.45 -23.30 40.55
C ASP A 309 20.97 -23.39 40.65
N PHE A 310 21.52 -23.10 41.84
CA PHE A 310 22.96 -23.20 42.04
C PHE A 310 23.44 -24.64 41.79
N GLY A 311 22.65 -25.64 42.18
CA GLY A 311 22.91 -27.05 41.86
C GLY A 311 23.00 -27.31 40.35
N ARG A 312 22.17 -26.63 39.54
CA ARG A 312 22.20 -26.73 38.07
C ARG A 312 23.39 -25.98 37.48
N LEU A 313 23.71 -24.80 38.00
CA LEU A 313 24.90 -24.05 37.61
C LEU A 313 26.16 -24.87 37.85
N GLN A 314 26.24 -25.60 38.96
CA GLN A 314 27.38 -26.45 39.29
C GLN A 314 27.61 -27.57 38.26
N VAL A 315 26.55 -28.16 37.71
CA VAL A 315 26.65 -29.19 36.67
C VAL A 315 27.27 -28.62 35.39
N CYS A 316 27.07 -27.31 35.16
CA CYS A 316 27.54 -26.60 33.98
C CYS A 316 28.96 -26.05 34.09
N LEU A 317 29.56 -26.02 35.29
CA LEU A 317 30.91 -25.48 35.50
C LEU A 317 31.97 -26.27 34.73
N THR A 318 32.52 -25.65 33.69
CA THR A 318 33.67 -26.17 32.92
C THR A 318 34.96 -25.43 33.27
N GLY A 319 34.84 -24.25 33.88
CA GLY A 319 35.95 -23.38 34.22
C GLY A 319 36.47 -22.57 33.04
N GLN A 320 37.32 -21.59 33.33
CA GLN A 320 37.80 -20.62 32.35
C GLN A 320 38.45 -21.29 31.12
N GLY A 321 37.94 -20.97 29.93
CA GLY A 321 38.34 -21.53 28.64
C GLY A 321 37.83 -22.96 28.37
N GLY A 322 37.00 -23.51 29.26
CA GLY A 322 36.43 -24.86 29.15
C GLY A 322 35.29 -24.98 28.14
N GLY A 323 34.68 -23.85 27.77
CA GLY A 323 33.50 -23.77 26.91
C GLY A 323 32.22 -24.23 27.61
N ALA A 324 31.07 -23.68 27.24
CA ALA A 324 29.79 -24.10 27.81
C ALA A 324 29.43 -25.54 27.36
N ALA A 325 29.14 -26.41 28.32
CA ALA A 325 28.66 -27.77 28.02
C ALA A 325 27.32 -27.76 27.27
N THR A 326 27.01 -28.81 26.51
CA THR A 326 25.72 -28.93 25.82
C THR A 326 24.55 -28.82 26.80
N GLY A 327 23.65 -27.86 26.59
CA GLY A 327 22.51 -27.58 27.48
C GLY A 327 22.78 -26.59 28.61
N CYS A 328 24.01 -26.06 28.72
CA CYS A 328 24.41 -25.14 29.78
C CYS A 328 24.46 -23.66 29.37
N SER A 329 23.92 -23.30 28.21
CA SER A 329 23.94 -21.92 27.73
C SER A 329 23.21 -20.93 28.63
N LYS A 330 22.25 -21.38 29.45
CA LYS A 330 21.56 -20.54 30.45
C LYS A 330 22.42 -20.26 31.69
N ALA A 331 23.43 -21.10 31.95
CA ALA A 331 24.36 -20.94 33.08
C ALA A 331 25.55 -20.01 32.74
N ASP A 332 25.78 -19.73 31.46
CA ASP A 332 26.72 -18.70 30.97
C ASP A 332 26.03 -17.31 31.08
N LEU A 333 26.12 -16.72 32.28
CA LEU A 333 25.47 -15.47 32.66
C LEU A 333 26.25 -14.24 32.18
N ASP A 334 27.52 -14.39 31.84
CA ASP A 334 28.34 -13.31 31.28
C ASP A 334 28.48 -13.31 29.75
N LYS A 335 28.01 -14.38 29.11
CA LYS A 335 27.95 -14.60 27.66
C LYS A 335 29.33 -14.64 27.02
N ASP A 336 30.36 -15.09 27.74
CA ASP A 336 31.72 -15.23 27.22
C ASP A 336 31.99 -16.61 26.57
N GLY A 337 31.03 -17.53 26.68
CA GLY A 337 31.04 -18.82 26.03
C GLY A 337 31.56 -19.96 26.90
N ASP A 338 31.88 -19.73 28.18
CA ASP A 338 32.11 -20.77 29.17
C ASP A 338 31.24 -20.59 30.43
N VAL A 339 31.40 -21.48 31.41
CA VAL A 339 30.70 -21.35 32.71
C VAL A 339 31.75 -21.49 33.80
N ASP A 340 32.08 -20.37 34.45
CA ASP A 340 33.17 -20.27 35.39
C ASP A 340 32.85 -19.45 36.65
N LYS A 341 33.89 -18.93 37.32
CA LYS A 341 33.75 -18.14 38.55
C LYS A 341 33.04 -16.78 38.32
N VAL A 342 33.07 -16.25 37.11
CA VAL A 342 32.42 -14.98 36.76
C VAL A 342 30.92 -15.19 36.73
N ASP A 343 30.45 -16.31 36.15
CA ASP A 343 29.03 -16.69 36.20
C ASP A 343 28.56 -16.95 37.63
N ILE A 344 29.36 -17.63 38.46
CA ILE A 344 29.04 -17.80 39.89
C ILE A 344 28.87 -16.42 40.57
N THR A 345 29.73 -15.46 40.25
CA THR A 345 29.65 -14.11 40.84
C THR A 345 28.37 -13.39 40.40
N ARG A 346 28.00 -13.52 39.12
CA ARG A 346 26.75 -12.99 38.57
C ARG A 346 25.53 -13.65 39.19
N PHE A 347 25.54 -14.97 39.29
CA PHE A 347 24.49 -15.77 39.93
C PHE A 347 24.24 -15.31 41.36
N ILE A 348 25.31 -15.16 42.17
CA ILE A 348 25.20 -14.67 43.57
C ILE A 348 24.55 -13.28 43.64
N GLY A 349 24.80 -12.43 42.64
CA GLY A 349 24.15 -11.12 42.53
C GLY A 349 22.64 -11.18 42.26
N CYS A 350 22.16 -12.30 41.75
CA CYS A 350 20.76 -12.55 41.38
C CYS A 350 19.96 -13.34 42.41
N VAL A 351 20.62 -14.03 43.36
CA VAL A 351 19.96 -14.85 44.37
C VAL A 351 18.88 -14.06 45.12
N SER A 352 17.64 -14.50 44.95
CA SER A 352 16.47 -14.02 45.70
C SER A 352 16.11 -14.98 46.83
N GLY A 353 16.43 -16.27 46.68
CA GLY A 353 16.11 -17.37 47.58
C GLY A 353 14.71 -17.96 47.34
N ALA A 354 14.53 -19.22 47.74
CA ALA A 354 13.31 -20.00 47.55
C ALA A 354 12.02 -19.22 47.84
N GLU A 355 11.07 -19.34 46.93
CA GLU A 355 9.76 -18.70 46.90
C GLU A 355 9.79 -17.14 46.85
N ASN A 356 10.97 -16.52 46.68
CA ASN A 356 11.08 -15.07 46.50
C ASN A 356 11.32 -14.75 45.02
N PRO A 357 10.40 -14.03 44.35
CA PRO A 357 10.53 -13.71 42.94
C PRO A 357 11.90 -13.13 42.60
N GLY A 358 12.58 -13.74 41.64
CA GLY A 358 13.88 -13.30 41.19
C GLY A 358 13.82 -11.95 40.49
N ASN A 359 14.93 -11.20 40.52
CA ASN A 359 15.02 -9.90 39.88
C ASN A 359 15.48 -10.05 38.43
N VAL A 360 14.59 -9.79 37.47
CA VAL A 360 14.90 -9.82 36.03
C VAL A 360 16.06 -8.89 35.63
N ASP A 361 16.31 -7.83 36.41
CA ASP A 361 17.36 -6.84 36.18
C ASP A 361 18.57 -7.00 37.14
N CYS A 362 18.80 -8.19 37.69
CA CYS A 362 19.89 -8.41 38.66
C CYS A 362 21.30 -8.34 38.06
N LEU A 363 21.44 -8.47 36.73
CA LEU A 363 22.71 -8.33 36.03
C LEU A 363 22.86 -6.92 35.45
N PRO A 364 24.07 -6.33 35.50
CA PRO A 364 24.36 -4.99 35.00
C PRO A 364 24.44 -4.87 33.48
#